data_AF-A0A2T7BIR1-F1
#
_entry.id   AF-A0A2T7BIR1-F1
#
_cell.length_a   1.000
_cell.length_b   1.000
_cell.length_c   1.000
_cell.angle_alpha   90.00
_cell.angle_beta   90.00
_cell.angle_gamma   90.00
#
_symmetry.space_group_name_H-M   'P 1'
#
loop_
_entity.id
_entity.type
_entity.pdbx_description
1 polymer ?
#
loop_
_entity_poly.entity_id
_entity_poly.type
_entity_poly.pdbx_seq_one_letter_code
_entity_poly.pdbx_strand_id
1 'polypeptide(L)'
;MRAPILHLALLLSAAPALAQQPKDQLHLKSSINQQITVYKGTVFVNGNKAFFLHDDVNYASRRNKLVEDAGAVFLFLEMARPPEKQMLVLRIDHSNADSVATSVLSDVKDFDHDGQLEFGGKAPVPPPPSADAAYYVPARFYEIKKGSIAPDEAYTQQIEKKINGVYLAMPYDADGKPVVIRKK
;
A
#
# COMPACT_ATOMS: atom_id res chain seq x y z
N MET A 1 12.66 -46.93 58.33
CA MET A 1 11.57 -46.70 57.37
C MET A 1 11.86 -45.43 56.58
N ARG A 2 12.01 -45.56 55.26
CA ARG A 2 12.31 -44.54 54.23
C ARG A 2 10.98 -43.99 53.70
N ALA A 3 10.75 -42.80 53.13
CA ALA A 3 11.44 -41.54 52.82
C ALA A 3 10.31 -40.48 52.51
N PRO A 4 10.58 -39.16 52.45
CA PRO A 4 9.58 -38.10 52.59
C PRO A 4 8.89 -37.64 51.28
N ILE A 5 7.75 -36.96 51.46
CA ILE A 5 6.83 -36.43 50.44
C ILE A 5 7.54 -35.39 49.55
N LEU A 6 7.68 -35.72 48.26
CA LEU A 6 8.22 -34.85 47.22
C LEU A 6 7.21 -33.70 46.94
N HIS A 7 7.43 -32.52 47.53
CA HIS A 7 6.68 -31.31 47.17
C HIS A 7 7.31 -30.68 45.93
N LEU A 8 6.74 -30.99 44.75
CA LEU A 8 7.13 -30.37 43.49
C LEU A 8 6.44 -28.99 43.38
N ALA A 9 7.12 -27.93 43.81
CA ALA A 9 6.68 -26.56 43.61
C ALA A 9 6.91 -26.14 42.15
N LEU A 10 5.90 -26.33 41.30
CA LEU A 10 5.88 -25.81 39.94
C LEU A 10 5.52 -24.30 40.00
N LEU A 11 6.55 -23.45 40.13
CA LEU A 11 6.43 -22.00 39.96
C LEU A 11 6.14 -21.71 38.47
N LEU A 12 4.85 -21.71 38.11
CA LEU A 12 4.38 -21.11 36.85
C LEU A 12 4.64 -19.60 36.93
N SER A 13 5.74 -19.14 36.34
CA SER A 13 5.96 -17.74 36.02
C SER A 13 5.01 -17.33 34.87
N ALA A 14 3.75 -17.06 35.23
CA ALA A 14 2.83 -16.37 34.35
C ALA A 14 3.29 -14.91 34.21
N ALA A 15 4.25 -14.67 33.30
CA ALA A 15 4.53 -13.31 32.86
C ALA A 15 3.23 -12.76 32.25
N PRO A 16 2.73 -11.60 32.71
CA PRO A 16 1.58 -10.99 32.07
C PRO A 16 1.97 -10.71 30.63
N ALA A 17 1.27 -11.34 29.69
CA ALA A 17 1.33 -10.96 28.29
C ALA A 17 0.85 -9.50 28.24
N LEU A 18 1.79 -8.56 28.12
CA LEU A 18 1.46 -7.18 27.83
C LEU A 18 0.78 -7.18 26.46
N ALA A 19 -0.55 -7.12 26.47
CA ALA A 19 -1.33 -6.95 25.26
C ALA A 19 -0.85 -5.67 24.58
N GLN A 20 -0.16 -5.81 23.44
CA GLN A 20 0.26 -4.68 22.64
C GLN A 20 -1.00 -3.91 22.26
N GLN A 21 -1.08 -2.65 22.67
CA GLN A 21 -2.20 -1.80 22.29
C GLN A 21 -2.25 -1.71 20.76
N PRO A 22 -3.45 -1.78 20.16
CA PRO A 22 -3.58 -1.68 18.72
C PRO A 22 -3.00 -0.34 18.27
N LYS A 23 -2.12 -0.38 17.29
CA LYS A 23 -1.53 0.83 16.72
C LYS A 23 -2.63 1.58 15.98
N ASP A 24 -2.97 2.79 16.43
CA ASP A 24 -4.03 3.64 15.89
C ASP A 24 -3.51 4.99 15.37
N GLN A 25 -2.17 5.16 15.38
CA GLN A 25 -1.50 6.35 14.92
C GLN A 25 -0.17 6.06 14.20
N LEU A 26 0.21 6.98 13.32
CA LEU A 26 1.51 7.08 12.68
C LEU A 26 2.13 8.42 13.03
N HIS A 27 3.42 8.40 13.36
CA HIS A 27 4.24 9.61 13.44
C HIS A 27 5.42 9.45 12.49
N LEU A 28 5.55 10.39 11.57
CA LEU A 28 6.57 10.41 10.54
C LEU A 28 7.19 11.81 10.50
N LYS A 29 8.45 11.88 10.11
CA LYS A 29 9.19 13.15 10.02
C LYS A 29 9.91 13.20 8.68
N SER A 30 9.69 14.27 7.92
CA SER A 30 10.41 14.48 6.65
C SER A 30 11.82 15.01 6.87
N SER A 31 12.65 14.97 5.83
CA SER A 31 14.03 15.51 5.84
C SER A 31 14.06 17.01 6.13
N ILE A 32 13.01 17.75 5.72
CA ILE A 32 12.83 19.18 6.00
C ILE A 32 12.13 19.45 7.35
N ASN A 33 12.14 18.47 8.26
CA ASN A 33 11.58 18.55 9.61
C ASN A 33 10.07 18.79 9.71
N GLN A 34 9.29 18.52 8.65
CA GLN A 34 7.82 18.49 8.81
C GLN A 34 7.44 17.28 9.65
N GLN A 35 6.56 17.49 10.62
CA GLN A 35 5.99 16.44 11.46
C GLN A 35 4.65 16.02 10.88
N ILE A 36 4.56 14.78 10.40
CA ILE A 36 3.35 14.21 9.84
C ILE A 36 2.78 13.21 10.84
N THR A 37 1.56 13.47 11.32
CA THR A 37 0.84 12.54 12.19
C THR A 37 -0.43 12.08 11.50
N VAL A 38 -0.66 10.77 11.47
CA VAL A 38 -1.94 10.20 11.03
C VAL A 38 -2.60 9.60 12.25
N TYR A 39 -3.76 10.09 12.63
CA TYR A 39 -4.49 9.62 13.80
C TYR A 39 -5.98 9.56 13.48
N LYS A 40 -6.58 8.37 13.68
CA LYS A 40 -8.02 8.12 13.44
C LYS A 40 -8.54 8.71 12.13
N GLY A 41 -7.83 8.43 11.04
CA GLY A 41 -8.21 8.88 9.70
C GLY A 41 -7.91 10.35 9.41
N THR A 42 -7.34 11.11 10.34
CA THR A 42 -6.96 12.51 10.11
C THR A 42 -5.45 12.63 9.94
N VAL A 43 -5.03 13.31 8.88
CA VAL A 43 -3.63 13.67 8.63
C VAL A 43 -3.39 15.07 9.16
N PHE A 44 -2.39 15.18 10.02
CA PHE A 44 -1.89 16.43 10.57
C PHE A 44 -0.48 16.70 10.06
N VAL A 45 -0.22 17.94 9.68
CA VAL A 45 1.11 18.40 9.26
C VAL A 45 1.51 19.56 10.18
N ASN A 46 2.60 19.39 10.91
CA ASN A 46 3.06 20.32 11.95
C ASN A 46 1.97 20.70 12.97
N GLY A 47 1.08 19.75 13.30
CA GLY A 47 -0.04 19.95 14.21
C GLY A 47 -1.31 20.53 13.59
N ASN A 48 -1.26 21.02 12.35
CA ASN A 48 -2.43 21.50 11.62
C ASN A 48 -3.15 20.35 10.92
N LYS A 49 -4.48 20.31 11.00
CA LYS A 49 -5.29 19.35 10.22
C LYS A 49 -5.12 19.66 8.73
N ALA A 50 -4.59 18.70 7.99
CA ALA A 50 -4.25 18.85 6.57
C ALA A 50 -5.18 18.05 5.66
N PHE A 51 -5.59 16.84 6.07
CA PHE A 51 -6.45 15.97 5.26
C PHE A 51 -7.31 15.07 6.16
N PHE A 52 -8.48 14.66 5.67
CA PHE A 52 -9.34 13.68 6.32
C PHE A 52 -9.60 12.51 5.37
N LEU A 53 -9.29 11.31 5.82
CA LEU A 53 -9.47 10.05 5.11
C LEU A 53 -10.91 9.57 5.29
N HIS A 54 -11.54 9.15 4.19
CA HIS A 54 -12.88 8.56 4.23
C HIS A 54 -12.86 7.07 4.64
N ASP A 55 -11.74 6.40 4.42
CA ASP A 55 -11.54 4.97 4.69
C ASP A 55 -10.52 4.78 5.83
N ASP A 56 -10.57 3.61 6.49
CA ASP A 56 -9.65 3.26 7.57
C ASP A 56 -8.21 3.02 7.08
N VAL A 57 -7.22 3.26 7.94
CA VAL A 57 -5.80 3.02 7.67
C VAL A 57 -5.33 1.77 8.39
N ASN A 58 -4.55 0.94 7.70
CA ASN A 58 -3.79 -0.13 8.34
C ASN A 58 -2.50 0.43 8.97
N TYR A 59 -2.60 1.03 10.16
CA TYR A 59 -1.48 1.69 10.86
C TYR A 59 -0.27 0.77 11.12
N ALA A 60 -0.49 -0.54 11.21
CA ALA A 60 0.57 -1.53 11.42
C ALA A 60 1.41 -1.80 10.17
N SER A 61 0.96 -1.34 8.99
CA SER A 61 1.67 -1.61 7.74
C SER A 61 3.05 -0.96 7.69
N ARG A 62 4.04 -1.73 7.25
CA ARG A 62 5.39 -1.26 6.92
C ARG A 62 5.44 -0.44 5.62
N ARG A 63 4.35 -0.45 4.84
CA ARG A 63 4.21 0.33 3.60
C ARG A 63 3.79 1.77 3.89
N ASN A 64 3.35 2.06 5.11
CA ASN A 64 3.12 3.42 5.55
C ASN A 64 4.47 4.13 5.70
N LYS A 65 4.78 5.06 4.82
CA LYS A 65 6.06 5.77 4.82
C LYS A 65 5.99 7.13 4.14
N LEU A 66 7.01 7.94 4.39
CA LEU A 66 7.30 9.10 3.56
C LEU A 66 8.27 8.68 2.45
N VAL A 67 8.05 9.20 1.25
CA VAL A 67 9.00 9.17 0.14
C VAL A 67 9.22 10.61 -0.27
N GLU A 68 10.48 10.98 -0.50
CA GLU A 68 10.85 12.34 -0.85
C GLU A 68 11.59 12.33 -2.18
N ASP A 69 11.18 13.22 -3.08
CA ASP A 69 11.81 13.40 -4.39
C ASP A 69 11.78 14.87 -4.80
N ALA A 70 12.91 15.39 -5.25
CA ALA A 70 13.11 16.79 -5.65
C ALA A 70 12.49 17.83 -4.68
N GLY A 71 12.55 17.57 -3.36
CA GLY A 71 11.99 18.43 -2.32
C GLY A 71 10.48 18.28 -2.07
N ALA A 72 9.77 17.49 -2.87
CA ALA A 72 8.40 17.09 -2.58
C ALA A 72 8.37 15.94 -1.57
N VAL A 73 7.37 15.94 -0.69
CA VAL A 73 7.15 14.90 0.31
C VAL A 73 5.85 14.17 -0.02
N PHE A 74 5.90 12.85 -0.13
CA PHE A 74 4.76 11.99 -0.42
C PHE A 74 4.50 11.05 0.76
N LEU A 75 3.30 11.11 1.32
CA LEU A 75 2.83 10.19 2.34
C LEU A 75 2.10 9.03 1.69
N PHE A 76 2.64 7.83 1.87
CA PHE A 76 2.05 6.57 1.44
C PHE A 76 1.29 5.93 2.60
N LEU A 77 0.02 5.56 2.37
CA LEU A 77 -0.85 4.92 3.36
C LEU A 77 -1.49 3.66 2.80
N GLU A 78 -1.35 2.55 3.52
CA GLU A 78 -2.14 1.35 3.30
C GLU A 78 -3.54 1.54 3.89
N MET A 79 -4.56 1.46 3.03
CA MET A 79 -5.95 1.57 3.44
C MET A 79 -6.49 0.19 3.84
N ALA A 80 -7.21 0.14 4.96
CA ALA A 80 -7.83 -1.06 5.52
C ALA A 80 -9.19 -1.37 4.87
N ARG A 81 -9.25 -1.34 3.54
CA ARG A 81 -10.48 -1.60 2.77
C ARG A 81 -10.47 -3.02 2.20
N PRO A 82 -11.38 -3.91 2.59
CA PRO A 82 -11.64 -5.16 1.85
C PRO A 82 -12.53 -4.87 0.61
N PRO A 83 -12.46 -5.68 -0.46
CA PRO A 83 -11.62 -6.85 -0.67
C PRO A 83 -10.21 -6.55 -1.20
N GLU A 84 -9.95 -5.31 -1.64
CA GLU A 84 -8.70 -4.91 -2.28
C GLU A 84 -7.90 -3.99 -1.37
N LYS A 85 -6.70 -4.44 -0.99
CA LYS A 85 -5.77 -3.56 -0.28
C LYS A 85 -5.33 -2.45 -1.24
N GLN A 86 -5.65 -1.22 -0.86
CA GLN A 86 -5.31 -0.03 -1.63
C GLN A 86 -4.22 0.76 -0.94
N MET A 87 -3.48 1.50 -1.75
CA MET A 87 -2.50 2.47 -1.32
C MET A 87 -2.96 3.85 -1.74
N LEU A 88 -3.16 4.71 -0.75
CA LEU A 88 -3.41 6.13 -0.95
C LEU A 88 -2.08 6.88 -0.86
N VAL A 89 -1.87 7.83 -1.75
CA VAL A 89 -0.70 8.69 -1.76
C VAL A 89 -1.14 10.14 -1.66
N LEU A 90 -0.64 10.81 -0.62
CA LEU A 90 -0.85 12.25 -0.42
C LEU A 90 0.45 12.99 -0.70
N ARG A 91 0.39 14.08 -1.46
CA ARG A 91 1.48 15.06 -1.52
C ARG A 91 1.33 15.99 -0.33
N ILE A 92 2.40 16.19 0.42
CA ILE A 92 2.47 17.10 1.56
C ILE A 92 3.16 18.38 1.12
N ASP A 93 2.52 19.53 1.35
CA ASP A 93 3.07 20.84 1.06
C ASP A 93 2.81 21.80 2.22
N HIS A 94 3.88 22.27 2.88
CA HIS A 94 3.84 23.11 4.08
C HIS A 94 2.93 22.55 5.20
N SER A 95 1.66 22.96 5.24
CA SER A 95 0.63 22.52 6.21
C SER A 95 -0.57 21.84 5.54
N ASN A 96 -0.51 21.63 4.23
CA ASN A 96 -1.56 21.04 3.41
C ASN A 96 -1.17 19.62 2.97
N ALA A 97 -2.17 18.84 2.61
CA ALA A 97 -2.00 17.53 2.03
C ALA A 97 -3.06 17.30 0.96
N ASP A 98 -2.63 16.86 -0.23
CA ASP A 98 -3.51 16.62 -1.37
C ASP A 98 -3.40 15.17 -1.84
N SER A 99 -4.53 14.52 -2.11
CA SER A 99 -4.53 13.19 -2.72
C SER A 99 -4.03 13.28 -4.16
N VAL A 100 -2.95 12.57 -4.47
CA VAL A 100 -2.32 12.58 -5.80
C VAL A 100 -2.40 11.24 -6.52
N ALA A 101 -2.58 10.15 -5.78
CA ALA A 101 -2.79 8.84 -6.39
C ALA A 101 -3.52 7.87 -5.45
N THR A 102 -4.29 6.98 -6.05
CA THR A 102 -4.77 5.75 -5.42
C THR A 102 -4.35 4.58 -6.30
N SER A 103 -3.75 3.55 -5.70
CA SER A 103 -3.21 2.39 -6.43
C SER A 103 -3.48 1.08 -5.69
N VAL A 104 -3.21 -0.04 -6.37
CA VAL A 104 -3.15 -1.35 -5.73
C VAL A 104 -1.97 -1.37 -4.76
N LEU A 105 -2.18 -1.87 -3.54
CA LEU A 105 -1.13 -1.97 -2.54
C LEU A 105 0.07 -2.75 -3.07
N SER A 106 1.25 -2.14 -2.94
CA SER A 106 2.52 -2.66 -3.44
C SER A 106 3.68 -2.11 -2.61
N ASP A 107 4.89 -2.58 -2.88
CA ASP A 107 6.08 -1.91 -2.35
C ASP A 107 6.43 -0.72 -3.25
N VAL A 108 6.97 0.35 -2.66
CA VAL A 108 7.51 1.49 -3.43
C VAL A 108 9.02 1.32 -3.54
N LYS A 109 9.51 1.05 -4.75
CA LYS A 109 10.91 0.74 -5.06
C LYS A 109 11.18 0.93 -6.55
N ASP A 110 12.46 0.99 -6.91
CA ASP A 110 12.95 0.96 -8.29
C ASP A 110 12.85 -0.47 -8.85
N PHE A 111 11.84 -0.73 -9.68
CA PHE A 111 11.53 -2.03 -10.27
C PHE A 111 12.26 -2.29 -11.59
N ASP A 112 12.52 -1.25 -12.38
CA ASP A 112 13.12 -1.37 -13.71
C ASP A 112 14.59 -0.90 -13.77
N HIS A 113 15.11 -0.45 -12.63
CA HIS A 113 16.50 -0.04 -12.40
C HIS A 113 16.90 1.23 -13.14
N ASP A 114 15.96 2.15 -13.37
CA ASP A 114 16.20 3.45 -14.00
C ASP A 114 16.53 4.57 -12.98
N GLY A 115 16.49 4.25 -11.69
CA GLY A 115 16.78 5.15 -10.58
C GLY A 115 15.58 5.97 -10.09
N GLN A 116 14.40 5.78 -10.68
CA GLN A 116 13.15 6.28 -10.13
C GLN A 116 12.50 5.21 -9.24
N LEU A 117 11.48 5.62 -8.47
CA LEU A 117 10.73 4.69 -7.64
C LEU A 117 9.35 4.52 -8.24
N GLU A 118 8.92 3.26 -8.41
CA GLU A 118 7.58 2.95 -8.87
C GLU A 118 6.78 2.27 -7.77
N PHE A 119 5.47 2.34 -7.96
CA PHE A 119 4.49 1.63 -7.14
C PHE A 119 3.23 1.37 -7.96
N GLY A 120 2.41 0.46 -7.47
CA GLY A 120 1.18 0.02 -8.10
C GLY A 120 1.22 -1.46 -8.42
N GLY A 121 0.26 -1.90 -9.22
CA GLY A 121 0.10 -3.32 -9.51
C GLY A 121 -1.24 -3.63 -10.13
N LYS A 122 -1.64 -4.89 -10.00
CA LYS A 122 -2.85 -5.45 -10.61
C LYS A 122 -3.85 -5.85 -9.54
N ALA A 123 -5.11 -5.50 -9.75
CA ALA A 123 -6.20 -5.97 -8.91
C ALA A 123 -6.35 -7.52 -9.01
N PRO A 124 -6.97 -8.17 -8.02
CA PRO A 124 -7.28 -9.59 -8.08
C PRO A 124 -8.08 -9.93 -9.36
N VAL A 125 -7.72 -11.06 -9.99
CA VAL A 125 -8.40 -11.50 -11.21
C VAL A 125 -9.65 -12.30 -10.82
N PRO A 126 -10.84 -11.94 -11.32
CA PRO A 126 -12.04 -12.74 -11.08
C PRO A 126 -11.93 -14.12 -11.76
N PRO A 127 -12.65 -15.15 -11.26
CA PRO A 127 -12.65 -16.47 -11.87
C PRO A 127 -13.02 -16.40 -13.36
N PRO A 128 -12.29 -17.09 -14.25
CA PRO A 128 -12.53 -17.00 -15.69
C PRO A 128 -13.85 -17.65 -16.12
N PRO A 129 -14.43 -17.23 -17.26
CA PRO A 129 -15.70 -17.77 -17.75
C PRO A 129 -15.59 -19.22 -18.29
N SER A 130 -14.39 -19.70 -18.60
CA SER A 130 -14.11 -21.07 -19.04
C SER A 130 -12.64 -21.45 -18.77
N ALA A 131 -12.29 -22.72 -18.95
CA ALA A 131 -10.94 -23.24 -18.67
C ALA A 131 -9.83 -22.59 -19.52
N ASP A 132 -10.17 -22.18 -20.74
CA ASP A 132 -9.23 -21.62 -21.72
C ASP A 132 -9.26 -20.09 -21.81
N ALA A 133 -10.04 -19.44 -20.94
CA ALA A 133 -10.23 -18.01 -20.90
C ALA A 133 -9.59 -17.38 -19.66
N ALA A 134 -9.25 -16.10 -19.76
CA ALA A 134 -8.90 -15.24 -18.64
C ALA A 134 -9.48 -13.84 -18.84
N TYR A 135 -9.91 -13.19 -17.76
CA TYR A 135 -10.22 -11.77 -17.80
C TYR A 135 -8.93 -10.97 -17.86
N TYR A 136 -8.88 -9.99 -18.76
CA TYR A 136 -7.83 -8.99 -18.82
C TYR A 136 -8.04 -7.98 -17.70
N VAL A 137 -7.30 -8.15 -16.59
CA VAL A 137 -7.29 -7.15 -15.52
C VAL A 137 -6.04 -6.28 -15.71
N PRO A 138 -6.18 -4.99 -16.01
CA PRO A 138 -5.01 -4.14 -16.24
C PRO A 138 -4.26 -3.90 -14.94
N ALA A 139 -2.94 -4.08 -14.96
CA ALA A 139 -2.06 -3.47 -13.99
C ALA A 139 -1.95 -1.96 -14.23
N ARG A 140 -1.68 -1.21 -13.16
CA ARG A 140 -1.35 0.21 -13.23
C ARG A 140 -0.17 0.49 -12.32
N PHE A 141 0.88 1.07 -12.90
CA PHE A 141 2.05 1.53 -12.17
C PHE A 141 2.18 3.05 -12.29
N TYR A 142 2.79 3.64 -11.27
CA TYR A 142 3.10 5.05 -11.18
C TYR A 142 4.57 5.20 -10.83
N GLU A 143 5.20 6.21 -11.41
CA GLU A 143 6.60 6.59 -11.20
C GLU A 143 6.65 7.89 -10.40
N ILE A 144 7.58 7.99 -9.44
CA ILE A 144 7.90 9.22 -8.72
C ILE A 144 9.08 9.87 -9.43
N LYS A 145 8.88 11.06 -10.01
CA LYS A 145 9.90 11.74 -10.81
C LYS A 145 9.77 13.25 -10.75
N LYS A 146 10.88 13.93 -10.43
CA LYS A 146 10.97 15.41 -10.38
C LYS A 146 9.89 16.03 -9.49
N GLY A 147 9.66 15.45 -8.32
CA GLY A 147 8.71 15.93 -7.32
C GLY A 147 7.25 15.75 -7.72
N SER A 148 6.98 14.85 -8.65
CA SER A 148 5.63 14.54 -9.14
C SER A 148 5.42 13.02 -9.21
N ILE A 149 4.15 12.61 -9.21
CA ILE A 149 3.74 11.23 -9.45
C ILE A 149 2.98 11.19 -10.77
N ALA A 150 3.38 10.32 -11.68
CA ALA A 150 2.75 10.14 -12.98
C ALA A 150 2.55 8.65 -13.29
N PRO A 151 1.55 8.30 -14.13
CA PRO A 151 1.44 6.95 -14.65
C PRO A 151 2.70 6.55 -15.42
N ASP A 152 3.21 5.35 -15.12
CA ASP A 152 4.32 4.77 -15.86
C ASP A 152 3.79 3.84 -16.95
N GLU A 153 3.53 4.42 -18.12
CA GLU A 153 2.97 3.66 -19.25
C GLU A 153 3.95 2.63 -19.79
N ALA A 154 5.25 2.92 -19.80
CA ALA A 154 6.27 2.05 -20.37
C ALA A 154 6.42 0.78 -19.53
N TYR A 155 6.60 0.94 -18.22
CA TYR A 155 6.69 -0.19 -17.30
C TYR A 155 5.36 -0.94 -17.21
N THR A 156 4.22 -0.23 -17.20
CA THR A 156 2.90 -0.88 -17.24
C THR A 156 2.76 -1.78 -18.46
N GLN A 157 3.09 -1.30 -19.66
CA GLN A 157 3.03 -2.12 -20.88
C GLN A 157 3.95 -3.35 -20.82
N GLN A 158 5.16 -3.18 -20.28
CA GLN A 158 6.10 -4.28 -20.11
C GLN A 158 5.54 -5.37 -19.19
N ILE A 159 4.99 -4.97 -18.04
CA ILE A 159 4.42 -5.89 -17.05
C ILE A 159 3.16 -6.56 -17.60
N GLU A 160 2.29 -5.83 -18.30
CA GLU A 160 1.10 -6.37 -18.93
C GLU A 160 1.44 -7.43 -19.98
N LYS A 161 2.43 -7.16 -20.86
CA LYS A 161 2.93 -8.15 -21.82
C LYS A 161 3.53 -9.37 -21.12
N LYS A 162 4.22 -9.18 -19.99
CA LYS A 162 4.82 -10.27 -19.21
C LYS A 162 3.76 -11.17 -18.55
N ILE A 163 2.70 -10.57 -17.99
CA ILE A 163 1.68 -11.30 -17.21
C ILE A 163 0.58 -11.85 -18.12
N ASN A 164 0.05 -11.04 -19.03
CA ASN A 164 -1.10 -11.36 -19.87
C ASN A 164 -0.69 -11.87 -21.27
N GLY A 165 0.60 -11.74 -21.63
CA GLY A 165 1.10 -12.09 -22.96
C GLY A 165 0.76 -11.07 -24.06
N VAL A 166 -0.05 -10.06 -23.73
CA VAL A 166 -0.52 -8.97 -24.60
C VAL A 166 -0.76 -7.73 -23.75
N TYR A 167 -0.66 -6.55 -24.36
CA TYR A 167 -1.12 -5.30 -23.78
C TYR A 167 -2.35 -4.81 -24.55
N LEU A 168 -3.44 -4.51 -23.84
CA LEU A 168 -4.66 -3.94 -24.41
C LEU A 168 -4.80 -2.49 -23.97
N ALA A 169 -4.70 -1.56 -24.92
CA ALA A 169 -4.91 -0.13 -24.67
C ALA A 169 -6.35 0.17 -24.22
N MET A 170 -7.31 -0.64 -24.66
CA MET A 170 -8.71 -0.60 -24.22
C MET A 170 -9.05 -1.93 -23.54
N PRO A 171 -8.76 -2.05 -22.22
CA PRO A 171 -8.91 -3.32 -21.50
C PRO A 171 -10.36 -3.63 -21.08
N TYR A 172 -11.28 -2.71 -21.35
CA TYR A 172 -12.71 -2.84 -21.04
C TYR A 172 -13.55 -2.74 -22.31
N ASP A 173 -14.66 -3.46 -22.35
CA ASP A 173 -15.67 -3.33 -23.40
C ASP A 173 -16.56 -2.09 -23.19
N ALA A 174 -17.53 -1.89 -24.09
CA ALA A 174 -18.46 -0.75 -24.03
C ALA A 174 -19.34 -0.74 -22.77
N ASP A 175 -19.50 -1.89 -22.10
CA ASP A 175 -20.26 -2.05 -20.86
C ASP A 175 -19.36 -1.91 -19.61
N GLY A 176 -18.07 -1.60 -19.79
CA GLY A 176 -17.10 -1.46 -18.71
C GLY A 176 -16.59 -2.80 -18.14
N LYS A 177 -16.86 -3.92 -18.81
CA LYS A 177 -16.39 -5.25 -18.35
C LYS A 177 -14.98 -5.54 -18.90
N PRO A 178 -14.13 -6.24 -18.13
CA PRO A 178 -12.82 -6.65 -18.59
C PRO A 178 -12.90 -7.50 -19.87
N VAL A 179 -12.08 -7.19 -20.87
CA VAL A 179 -11.96 -7.98 -22.10
C VAL A 179 -11.45 -9.39 -21.77
N VAL A 180 -11.95 -10.41 -22.48
CA VAL A 180 -11.49 -11.79 -22.30
C VAL A 180 -10.34 -12.09 -23.25
N ILE A 181 -9.25 -12.65 -22.73
CA ILE A 181 -8.11 -13.13 -23.49
C ILE A 181 -7.99 -14.66 -23.38
N ARG A 182 -7.33 -15.29 -24.35
CA ARG A 182 -6.99 -16.71 -24.26
C ARG A 182 -5.92 -16.93 -23.20
N LYS A 183 -6.13 -17.94 -22.36
CA LYS A 183 -5.12 -18.39 -21.41
C LYS A 183 -3.94 -19.01 -22.19
N LYS A 184 -2.71 -18.59 -21.85
CA LYS A 184 -1.50 -19.25 -22.34
C LYS A 184 -1.16 -20.47 -21.50
#